data_AF-A0A535IXJ2-F1
#
_entry.id   AF-A0A535IXJ2-F1
#
_cell.length_a   1.000
_cell.length_b   1.000
_cell.length_c   1.000
_cell.angle_alpha   90.00
_cell.angle_beta   90.00
_cell.angle_gamma   90.00
#
_symmetry.space_group_name_H-M   'P 1'
#
loop_
_entity.id
_entity.type
_entity.pdbx_description
1 polymer ?
#
loop_
_entity_poly.entity_id
_entity_poly.type
_entity_poly.pdbx_seq_one_letter_code
_entity_poly.pdbx_strand_id
1 'polypeptide(L)'
;MSRIATVATLLAALVLGMAAGPGSAAAATSIQTSTSSAASAPIESPPSLDLFIASGFRYQDPNMYACTSTSAMDMLNFIALAGVGGSGFHWAPSLSSAARDQILTWERTHDTLAGGNGSDPHGIRNALNYYGWGAGTLRSGYRIYDDVSFWTYDGAVKRAVRAMAQTHKPVAILAWAGRHIQMMVGYYGLVGDPFAKDSLGRYTNAFTVEGFYLADPLKSQAFVNRPIAYSSLKYTTDMKFRYRAYLETDSPYDDPYTPGVVPARNEWYGRFVLVVPLR
;
A
#
# COMPACT_ATOMS: atom_id res chain seq x y z
N MET A 1 9.95 -43.53 -42.90
CA MET A 1 8.88 -44.56 -43.04
C MET A 1 7.80 -44.24 -42.02
N SER A 2 6.59 -43.99 -42.55
CA SER A 2 5.38 -43.51 -41.89
C SER A 2 4.82 -44.50 -40.87
N ARG A 3 4.25 -44.03 -39.74
CA ARG A 3 3.01 -44.62 -39.14
C ARG A 3 2.19 -43.57 -38.39
N ILE A 4 1.03 -43.29 -38.97
CA ILE A 4 -0.20 -42.74 -38.37
C ILE A 4 -0.92 -43.88 -37.61
N ALA A 5 -1.71 -43.52 -36.58
CA ALA A 5 -3.01 -44.10 -36.15
C ALA A 5 -3.11 -44.20 -34.61
N THR A 6 -4.25 -44.11 -33.90
CA THR A 6 -5.63 -43.65 -34.08
C THR A 6 -6.28 -43.71 -32.68
N VAL A 7 -7.24 -42.82 -32.46
CA VAL A 7 -8.24 -42.70 -31.38
C VAL A 7 -8.84 -44.02 -30.85
N ALA A 8 -9.18 -44.07 -29.55
CA ALA A 8 -10.36 -44.81 -29.06
C ALA A 8 -10.89 -44.26 -27.72
N THR A 9 -12.16 -43.83 -27.74
CA THR A 9 -13.01 -43.49 -26.59
C THR A 9 -13.74 -44.75 -26.11
N LEU A 10 -13.96 -44.94 -24.80
CA LEU A 10 -14.98 -45.88 -24.31
C LEU A 10 -15.72 -45.32 -23.08
N LEU A 11 -17.05 -45.23 -23.20
CA LEU A 11 -18.02 -45.11 -22.11
C LEU A 11 -18.32 -46.50 -21.52
N ALA A 12 -18.66 -46.56 -20.23
CA ALA A 12 -19.76 -47.41 -19.72
C ALA A 12 -20.15 -47.01 -18.29
N ALA A 13 -21.47 -46.94 -18.06
CA ALA A 13 -22.15 -46.78 -16.77
C ALA A 13 -23.01 -48.02 -16.50
N LEU A 14 -23.23 -48.38 -15.22
CA LEU A 14 -24.37 -49.13 -14.62
C LEU A 14 -23.99 -49.47 -13.16
N VAL A 15 -24.81 -49.61 -12.11
CA VAL A 15 -26.21 -49.30 -11.75
C VAL A 15 -26.46 -49.86 -10.33
N LEU A 16 -27.37 -49.19 -9.60
CA LEU A 16 -28.25 -49.58 -8.48
C LEU A 16 -27.75 -50.41 -7.26
N GLY A 17 -28.14 -49.88 -6.09
CA GLY A 17 -28.66 -50.65 -4.96
C GLY A 17 -29.66 -49.81 -4.17
N MET A 18 -30.96 -50.15 -4.23
CA MET A 18 -32.04 -49.58 -3.41
C MET A 18 -32.26 -50.43 -2.15
N ALA A 19 -32.65 -49.80 -1.05
CA ALA A 19 -33.51 -50.39 -0.03
C ALA A 19 -34.39 -49.31 0.61
N ALA A 20 -35.68 -49.61 0.72
CA ALA A 20 -36.75 -48.72 1.19
C ALA A 20 -37.16 -49.03 2.63
N GLY A 21 -37.75 -48.05 3.33
CA GLY A 21 -38.52 -48.24 4.57
C GLY A 21 -39.08 -46.92 5.12
N PRO A 22 -40.26 -46.92 5.78
CA PRO A 22 -41.31 -45.92 5.48
C PRO A 22 -41.68 -44.95 6.62
N GLY A 23 -42.32 -43.85 6.24
CA GLY A 23 -43.48 -43.27 6.94
C GLY A 23 -43.24 -42.27 8.08
N SER A 24 -43.59 -41.00 7.84
CA SER A 24 -44.55 -40.24 8.67
C SER A 24 -44.66 -38.80 8.19
N ALA A 25 -45.90 -38.34 8.02
CA ALA A 25 -46.25 -36.95 7.77
C ALA A 25 -46.13 -36.12 9.06
N ALA A 26 -45.48 -34.95 9.00
CA ALA A 26 -45.57 -33.93 10.04
C ALA A 26 -45.31 -32.52 9.48
N ALA A 27 -46.31 -31.66 9.67
CA ALA A 27 -46.30 -30.21 9.88
C ALA A 27 -45.20 -29.35 9.19
N ALA A 28 -45.67 -28.51 8.26
CA ALA A 28 -44.96 -27.32 7.82
C ALA A 28 -44.70 -26.38 9.02
N THR A 29 -43.44 -26.32 9.46
CA THR A 29 -42.94 -25.29 10.37
C THR A 29 -42.08 -24.35 9.54
N SER A 30 -42.54 -23.11 9.35
CA SER A 30 -41.72 -22.06 8.75
C SER A 30 -40.58 -21.73 9.71
N ILE A 31 -39.37 -22.20 9.41
CA ILE A 31 -38.17 -21.71 10.06
C ILE A 31 -37.92 -20.30 9.50
N GLN A 32 -38.26 -19.28 10.28
CA GLN A 32 -37.73 -17.93 10.11
C GLN A 32 -36.21 -18.02 10.32
N THR A 33 -35.46 -18.00 9.23
CA THR A 33 -34.00 -17.90 9.24
C THR A 33 -33.62 -16.47 9.63
N SER A 34 -33.64 -16.21 10.94
CA SER A 34 -33.11 -14.98 11.54
C SER A 34 -31.58 -15.08 11.61
N THR A 35 -30.88 -14.97 10.48
CA THR A 35 -29.43 -14.72 10.53
C THR A 35 -29.23 -13.21 10.60
N SER A 36 -29.16 -12.72 11.84
CA SER A 36 -28.63 -11.40 12.15
C SER A 36 -27.21 -11.29 11.57
N SER A 37 -27.04 -10.38 10.62
CA SER A 37 -25.72 -9.87 10.24
C SER A 37 -25.12 -9.21 11.47
N ALA A 38 -24.14 -9.86 12.10
CA ALA A 38 -23.33 -9.23 13.12
C ALA A 38 -22.52 -8.13 12.43
N ALA A 39 -23.01 -6.89 12.53
CA ALA A 39 -22.26 -5.71 12.13
C ALA A 39 -20.93 -5.72 12.89
N SER A 40 -19.82 -5.78 12.16
CA SER A 40 -18.48 -5.61 12.72
C SER A 40 -18.44 -4.29 13.49
N ALA A 41 -17.92 -4.33 14.72
CA ALA A 41 -17.73 -3.13 15.53
C ALA A 41 -17.00 -2.04 14.73
N PRO A 42 -17.39 -0.76 14.87
CA PRO A 42 -16.71 0.33 14.17
C PRO A 42 -15.21 0.28 14.46
N ILE A 43 -14.38 0.46 13.44
CA ILE A 43 -12.93 0.66 13.63
C ILE A 43 -12.78 2.01 14.35
N GLU A 44 -12.50 1.97 15.66
CA GLU A 44 -12.21 3.19 16.41
C GLU A 44 -10.85 3.73 15.97
N SER A 45 -10.84 4.93 15.39
CA SER A 45 -9.60 5.58 14.95
C SER A 45 -9.04 6.40 16.11
N PRO A 46 -7.80 6.15 16.57
CA PRO A 46 -7.25 6.91 17.67
C PRO A 46 -7.06 8.38 17.25
N PRO A 47 -7.20 9.36 18.18
CA PRO A 47 -7.04 10.79 17.90
C PRO A 47 -5.61 11.14 17.44
N SER A 48 -4.65 10.27 17.70
CA SER A 48 -3.28 10.34 17.21
C SER A 48 -2.71 8.94 16.99
N LEU A 49 -1.81 8.80 16.03
CA LEU A 49 -1.09 7.57 15.75
C LEU A 49 0.35 7.92 15.41
N ASP A 50 1.30 7.24 16.05
CA ASP A 50 2.73 7.31 15.73
C ASP A 50 3.23 5.88 15.47
N LEU A 51 3.72 5.65 14.25
CA LEU A 51 4.20 4.38 13.72
C LEU A 51 5.73 4.34 13.64
N PHE A 52 6.41 5.41 14.05
CA PHE A 52 7.85 5.49 13.98
C PHE A 52 8.50 4.60 15.04
N ILE A 53 9.49 3.80 14.62
CA ILE A 53 10.28 2.98 15.53
C ILE A 53 11.76 3.29 15.32
N ALA A 54 12.38 3.97 16.28
CA ALA A 54 13.74 4.48 16.15
C ALA A 54 14.78 3.40 15.79
N SER A 55 14.64 2.19 16.33
CA SER A 55 15.55 1.07 16.03
C SER A 55 15.41 0.51 14.61
N GLY A 56 14.34 0.89 13.89
CA GLY A 56 14.09 0.50 12.50
C GLY A 56 14.43 1.57 11.47
N PHE A 57 14.85 2.76 11.90
CA PHE A 57 15.09 3.89 11.01
C PHE A 57 16.56 3.96 10.59
N ARG A 58 16.81 4.33 9.33
CA ARG A 58 18.13 4.77 8.91
C ARG A 58 18.11 5.85 7.84
N TYR A 59 19.20 6.59 7.77
CA TYR A 59 19.42 7.51 6.66
C TYR A 59 19.85 6.78 5.38
N GLN A 60 19.53 7.37 4.22
CA GLN A 60 19.91 6.89 2.89
C GLN A 60 21.41 7.01 2.62
N ASP A 61 22.11 7.86 3.37
CA ASP A 61 23.53 8.10 3.25
C ASP A 61 24.38 6.82 3.41
N PRO A 62 25.54 6.72 2.73
CA PRO A 62 26.11 7.72 1.81
C PRO A 62 25.52 7.68 0.39
N ASN A 63 24.53 6.83 0.11
CA ASN A 63 23.94 6.73 -1.23
C ASN A 63 22.87 7.81 -1.42
N MET A 64 23.26 8.91 -2.07
CA MET A 64 22.38 10.05 -2.32
C MET A 64 21.17 9.73 -3.23
N TYR A 65 21.15 8.57 -3.87
CA TYR A 65 20.07 8.14 -4.74
C TYR A 65 19.11 7.12 -4.11
N ALA A 66 19.38 6.69 -2.89
CA ALA A 66 18.66 5.61 -2.22
C ALA A 66 17.46 6.08 -1.39
N CYS A 67 16.87 7.25 -1.66
CA CYS A 67 15.74 7.74 -0.87
C CYS A 67 14.55 6.77 -0.90
N THR A 68 14.23 6.22 -2.07
CA THR A 68 13.16 5.22 -2.31
C THR A 68 13.39 3.95 -1.50
N SER A 69 14.46 3.23 -1.80
CA SER A 69 14.86 2.00 -1.11
C SER A 69 15.05 2.14 0.39
N THR A 70 15.57 3.28 0.86
CA THR A 70 15.72 3.53 2.30
C THR A 70 14.35 3.71 2.96
N SER A 71 13.45 4.48 2.34
CA SER A 71 12.08 4.63 2.84
C SER A 71 11.35 3.30 2.84
N ALA A 72 11.47 2.50 1.78
CA ALA A 72 10.84 1.17 1.71
C ALA A 72 11.37 0.25 2.83
N MET A 73 12.67 0.18 3.03
CA MET A 73 13.30 -0.59 4.09
C MET A 73 12.88 -0.12 5.49
N ASP A 74 12.87 1.19 5.75
CA ASP A 74 12.46 1.75 7.04
C ASP A 74 10.99 1.47 7.32
N MET A 75 10.11 1.62 6.33
CA MET A 75 8.70 1.25 6.44
C MET A 75 8.53 -0.23 6.77
N LEU A 76 9.26 -1.12 6.08
CA LEU A 76 9.24 -2.56 6.35
C LEU A 76 9.80 -2.89 7.76
N ASN A 77 10.84 -2.19 8.20
CA ASN A 77 11.38 -2.30 9.55
C ASN A 77 10.32 -1.89 10.60
N PHE A 78 9.62 -0.78 10.40
CA PHE A 78 8.57 -0.33 11.32
C PHE A 78 7.42 -1.34 11.38
N ILE A 79 6.99 -1.87 10.24
CA ILE A 79 5.94 -2.89 10.17
C ILE A 79 6.35 -4.18 10.90
N ALA A 80 7.59 -4.63 10.70
CA ALA A 80 8.13 -5.82 11.34
C ALA A 80 8.26 -5.65 12.86
N LEU A 81 8.84 -4.52 13.29
CA LEU A 81 9.07 -4.23 14.70
C LEU A 81 7.77 -3.96 15.47
N ALA A 82 6.74 -3.41 14.81
CA ALA A 82 5.41 -3.24 15.39
C ALA A 82 4.58 -4.54 15.40
N GLY A 83 4.98 -5.57 14.65
CA GLY A 83 4.21 -6.81 14.53
C GLY A 83 2.90 -6.67 13.73
N VAL A 84 2.83 -5.71 12.79
CA VAL A 84 1.59 -5.34 12.05
C VAL A 84 1.60 -5.76 10.59
N GLY A 85 2.56 -6.59 10.17
CA GLY A 85 2.69 -7.06 8.79
C GLY A 85 1.55 -7.96 8.30
N GLY A 86 0.88 -8.66 9.22
CA GLY A 86 -0.22 -9.57 8.89
C GLY A 86 0.24 -10.83 8.14
N SER A 87 -0.71 -11.47 7.46
CA SER A 87 -0.49 -12.76 6.77
C SER A 87 0.54 -12.64 5.65
N GLY A 88 1.49 -13.58 5.59
CA GLY A 88 2.52 -13.67 4.55
C GLY A 88 3.68 -12.69 4.69
N PHE A 89 3.64 -11.80 5.67
CA PHE A 89 4.75 -10.87 5.93
C PHE A 89 5.98 -11.63 6.43
N HIS A 90 7.14 -11.35 5.83
CA HIS A 90 8.38 -12.09 6.11
C HIS A 90 9.65 -11.23 6.13
N TRP A 91 9.52 -9.91 6.06
CA TRP A 91 10.69 -9.03 6.17
C TRP A 91 11.35 -9.17 7.54
N ALA A 92 12.67 -9.34 7.52
CA ALA A 92 13.51 -9.27 8.73
C ALA A 92 14.15 -7.87 8.81
N PRO A 93 14.01 -7.14 9.93
CA PRO A 93 14.54 -5.79 10.04
C PRO A 93 16.03 -5.70 9.67
N SER A 94 16.39 -4.70 8.88
CA SER A 94 17.77 -4.45 8.45
C SER A 94 18.05 -2.96 8.38
N LEU A 95 19.24 -2.57 8.83
CA LEU A 95 19.79 -1.22 8.66
C LEU A 95 21.02 -1.22 7.75
N SER A 96 21.33 -2.33 7.09
CA SER A 96 22.58 -2.47 6.33
C SER A 96 22.54 -1.69 5.01
N SER A 97 23.67 -1.11 4.61
CA SER A 97 23.80 -0.45 3.30
C SER A 97 23.66 -1.42 2.15
N ALA A 98 24.10 -2.67 2.33
CA ALA A 98 23.93 -3.72 1.32
C ALA A 98 22.46 -4.02 1.04
N ALA A 99 21.62 -4.14 2.08
CA ALA A 99 20.18 -4.37 1.89
C ALA A 99 19.51 -3.19 1.21
N ARG A 100 19.80 -1.95 1.64
CA ARG A 100 19.33 -0.72 0.99
C ARG A 100 19.66 -0.70 -0.50
N ASP A 101 20.92 -0.92 -0.84
CA ASP A 101 21.38 -0.84 -2.22
C ASP A 101 20.83 -1.99 -3.08
N GLN A 102 20.65 -3.18 -2.49
CA GLN A 102 19.96 -4.29 -3.15
C GLN A 102 18.50 -3.95 -3.47
N ILE A 103 17.78 -3.33 -2.52
CA ILE A 103 16.40 -2.87 -2.77
C ILE A 103 16.41 -1.86 -3.90
N LEU A 104 17.31 -0.87 -3.91
CA LEU A 104 17.38 0.13 -4.98
C LEU A 104 17.67 -0.49 -6.36
N THR A 105 18.63 -1.41 -6.42
CA THR A 105 18.92 -2.14 -7.66
C THR A 105 17.71 -2.92 -8.14
N TRP A 106 16.96 -3.53 -7.22
CA TRP A 106 15.74 -4.25 -7.54
C TRP A 106 14.62 -3.31 -8.00
N GLU A 107 14.41 -2.18 -7.31
CA GLU A 107 13.43 -1.16 -7.68
C GLU A 107 13.64 -0.72 -9.14
N ARG A 108 14.88 -0.40 -9.53
CA ARG A 108 15.23 0.05 -10.89
C ARG A 108 15.02 -0.96 -12.01
N THR A 109 14.90 -2.25 -11.70
CA THR A 109 14.56 -3.27 -12.71
C THR A 109 13.06 -3.58 -12.73
N HIS A 110 12.30 -2.96 -11.83
CA HIS A 110 10.87 -3.18 -11.62
C HIS A 110 10.11 -1.87 -11.46
N ASP A 111 10.66 -0.78 -11.97
CA ASP A 111 9.99 0.52 -12.08
C ASP A 111 9.72 0.82 -13.56
N THR A 112 9.27 2.03 -13.86
CA THR A 112 8.89 2.42 -15.23
C THR A 112 9.76 3.52 -15.81
N LEU A 113 10.87 3.85 -15.14
CA LEU A 113 11.84 4.84 -15.59
C LEU A 113 12.57 4.42 -16.87
N ALA A 114 12.88 5.40 -17.72
CA ALA A 114 13.75 5.19 -18.88
C ALA A 114 15.23 4.89 -18.52
N GLY A 115 15.57 5.02 -17.24
CA GLY A 115 16.90 4.97 -16.68
C GLY A 115 17.07 6.03 -15.58
N GLY A 116 18.25 6.08 -14.98
CA GLY A 116 18.55 7.05 -13.92
C GLY A 116 19.06 6.39 -12.65
N ASN A 117 19.25 7.22 -11.62
CA ASN A 117 19.77 6.76 -10.34
C ASN A 117 18.67 6.61 -9.27
N GLY A 118 17.47 7.16 -9.47
CA GLY A 118 16.37 6.98 -8.53
C GLY A 118 15.57 5.71 -8.83
N SER A 119 14.37 5.69 -8.27
CA SER A 119 13.25 4.87 -8.73
C SER A 119 11.97 5.70 -8.64
N ASP A 120 10.90 5.25 -9.28
CA ASP A 120 9.62 5.94 -9.36
C ASP A 120 8.57 5.33 -8.39
N PRO A 121 7.32 5.87 -8.33
CA PRO A 121 6.27 5.35 -7.46
C PRO A 121 5.98 3.85 -7.61
N HIS A 122 6.05 3.30 -8.83
CA HIS A 122 5.84 1.88 -9.07
C HIS A 122 6.98 1.04 -8.48
N GLY A 123 8.23 1.48 -8.64
CA GLY A 123 9.39 0.81 -8.05
C GLY A 123 9.27 0.65 -6.54
N ILE A 124 8.96 1.74 -5.83
CA ILE A 124 8.76 1.73 -4.37
C ILE A 124 7.62 0.78 -3.97
N ARG A 125 6.47 0.90 -4.65
CA ARG A 125 5.32 0.02 -4.42
C ARG A 125 5.72 -1.44 -4.60
N ASN A 126 6.41 -1.75 -5.69
CA ASN A 126 6.84 -3.10 -6.02
C ASN A 126 7.81 -3.64 -4.97
N ALA A 127 8.78 -2.84 -4.52
CA ALA A 127 9.72 -3.24 -3.48
C ALA A 127 9.04 -3.52 -2.15
N LEU A 128 8.13 -2.64 -1.70
CA LEU A 128 7.37 -2.84 -0.46
C LEU A 128 6.61 -4.17 -0.47
N ASN A 129 5.94 -4.49 -1.59
CA ASN A 129 5.19 -5.74 -1.73
C ASN A 129 6.13 -6.95 -1.82
N TYR A 130 7.16 -6.90 -2.67
CA TYR A 130 8.07 -8.03 -2.87
C TYR A 130 8.85 -8.37 -1.60
N TYR A 131 9.52 -7.40 -0.98
CA TYR A 131 10.34 -7.64 0.21
C TYR A 131 9.51 -7.88 1.47
N GLY A 132 8.30 -7.33 1.54
CA GLY A 132 7.39 -7.54 2.68
C GLY A 132 6.66 -8.88 2.61
N TRP A 133 6.05 -9.20 1.48
CA TRP A 133 5.09 -10.30 1.32
C TRP A 133 5.34 -11.21 0.12
N GLY A 134 6.33 -10.90 -0.72
CA GLY A 134 6.79 -11.77 -1.80
C GLY A 134 6.05 -11.55 -3.12
N ALA A 135 6.51 -12.27 -4.15
CA ALA A 135 6.07 -12.07 -5.53
C ALA A 135 4.55 -12.25 -5.74
N GLY A 136 3.88 -13.03 -4.88
CA GLY A 136 2.42 -13.23 -4.95
C GLY A 136 1.62 -11.95 -4.75
N THR A 137 2.20 -10.92 -4.11
CA THR A 137 1.53 -9.64 -3.82
C THR A 137 1.80 -8.55 -4.84
N LEU A 138 2.59 -8.81 -5.89
CA LEU A 138 2.93 -7.78 -6.89
C LEU A 138 1.79 -7.49 -7.87
N ARG A 139 0.94 -8.48 -8.11
CA ARG A 139 -0.19 -8.37 -9.05
C ARG A 139 -1.31 -7.52 -8.46
N SER A 140 -1.96 -6.76 -9.34
CA SER A 140 -3.20 -6.05 -9.02
C SER A 140 -4.22 -7.00 -8.37
N GLY A 141 -4.89 -6.53 -7.31
CA GLY A 141 -5.80 -7.32 -6.47
C GLY A 141 -5.14 -8.06 -5.29
N TYR A 142 -3.82 -8.30 -5.32
CA TYR A 142 -3.08 -8.99 -4.24
C TYR A 142 -2.10 -8.09 -3.49
N ARG A 143 -1.91 -6.87 -3.96
CA ARG A 143 -1.09 -5.83 -3.33
C ARG A 143 -1.48 -5.52 -1.90
N ILE A 144 -0.46 -5.38 -1.06
CA ILE A 144 -0.54 -4.79 0.27
C ILE A 144 -0.31 -3.29 0.18
N TYR A 145 0.63 -2.85 -0.65
CA TYR A 145 0.85 -1.45 -0.98
C TYR A 145 0.49 -1.14 -2.43
N ASP A 146 -0.10 0.03 -2.67
CA ASP A 146 -0.34 0.52 -4.03
C ASP A 146 0.07 1.98 -4.14
N ASP A 147 0.55 2.37 -5.30
CA ASP A 147 0.77 3.78 -5.60
C ASP A 147 -0.54 4.39 -6.14
N VAL A 148 -0.88 5.57 -5.63
CA VAL A 148 -2.15 6.25 -5.93
C VAL A 148 -1.91 7.74 -6.04
N SER A 149 -2.67 8.40 -6.91
CA SER A 149 -2.52 9.84 -7.16
C SER A 149 -3.84 10.60 -6.99
N PHE A 150 -3.73 11.82 -6.48
CA PHE A 150 -4.88 12.67 -6.16
C PHE A 150 -4.71 14.06 -6.76
N TRP A 151 -5.79 14.60 -7.32
CA TRP A 151 -5.83 15.99 -7.80
C TRP A 151 -5.71 17.01 -6.67
N THR A 152 -6.04 16.63 -5.44
CA THR A 152 -6.05 17.55 -4.31
C THR A 152 -5.19 17.01 -3.17
N TYR A 153 -4.50 17.93 -2.51
CA TYR A 153 -3.77 17.65 -1.27
C TYR A 153 -4.68 17.01 -0.22
N ASP A 154 -5.90 17.54 -0.04
CA ASP A 154 -6.85 17.05 0.96
C ASP A 154 -7.24 15.59 0.70
N GLY A 155 -7.51 15.24 -0.57
CA GLY A 155 -7.79 13.86 -0.97
C GLY A 155 -6.64 12.91 -0.64
N ALA A 156 -5.40 13.32 -0.94
CA ALA A 156 -4.21 12.54 -0.62
C ALA A 156 -4.05 12.33 0.89
N VAL A 157 -4.00 13.40 1.68
CA VAL A 157 -3.74 13.25 3.11
C VAL A 157 -4.87 12.52 3.84
N LYS A 158 -6.13 12.70 3.42
CA LYS A 158 -7.25 11.91 3.99
C LYS A 158 -7.18 10.44 3.60
N ARG A 159 -6.67 10.10 2.41
CA ARG A 159 -6.37 8.70 2.06
C ARG A 159 -5.28 8.14 2.96
N ALA A 160 -4.23 8.92 3.23
CA ALA A 160 -3.11 8.50 4.08
C ALA A 160 -3.57 8.25 5.53
N VAL A 161 -4.35 9.16 6.12
CA VAL A 161 -4.90 8.98 7.48
C VAL A 161 -5.72 7.70 7.59
N ARG A 162 -6.68 7.48 6.67
CA ARG A 162 -7.45 6.23 6.64
C ARG A 162 -6.56 5.00 6.51
N ALA A 163 -5.55 5.04 5.65
CA ALA A 163 -4.65 3.92 5.44
C ALA A 163 -3.86 3.57 6.70
N MET A 164 -3.26 4.58 7.36
CA MET A 164 -2.53 4.39 8.61
C MET A 164 -3.44 3.92 9.74
N ALA A 165 -4.61 4.54 9.92
CA ALA A 165 -5.57 4.16 10.96
C ALA A 165 -6.10 2.73 10.77
N GLN A 166 -6.32 2.30 9.52
CA GLN A 166 -6.83 0.96 9.24
C GLN A 166 -5.76 -0.13 9.37
N THR A 167 -4.55 0.15 8.89
CA THR A 167 -3.53 -0.91 8.68
C THR A 167 -2.40 -0.88 9.69
N HIS A 168 -2.25 0.23 10.42
CA HIS A 168 -1.10 0.54 11.28
C HIS A 168 0.24 0.49 10.53
N LYS A 169 0.24 0.74 9.22
CA LYS A 169 1.46 0.78 8.39
C LYS A 169 1.73 2.19 7.87
N PRO A 170 3.00 2.62 7.75
CA PRO A 170 3.34 3.96 7.27
C PRO A 170 2.92 4.18 5.80
N VAL A 171 2.87 5.44 5.39
CA VAL A 171 2.58 5.86 4.01
C VAL A 171 3.78 6.60 3.44
N ALA A 172 4.17 6.28 2.21
CA ALA A 172 5.19 7.06 1.50
C ALA A 172 4.54 8.22 0.73
N ILE A 173 5.18 9.39 0.74
CA ILE A 173 4.77 10.56 -0.03
C ILE A 173 5.88 10.94 -1.01
N LEU A 174 5.52 11.22 -2.25
CA LEU A 174 6.48 11.68 -3.25
C LEU A 174 6.71 13.18 -3.01
N ALA A 175 7.80 13.48 -2.33
CA ALA A 175 8.23 14.80 -1.93
C ALA A 175 8.98 15.51 -3.07
N TRP A 176 9.26 16.81 -2.88
CA TRP A 176 10.03 17.64 -3.81
C TRP A 176 9.54 17.55 -5.27
N ALA A 177 8.21 17.47 -5.43
CA ALA A 177 7.55 17.31 -6.72
C ALA A 177 7.96 16.05 -7.50
N GLY A 178 8.28 14.95 -6.81
CA GLY A 178 8.62 13.65 -7.40
C GLY A 178 10.10 13.28 -7.32
N ARG A 179 10.97 14.22 -6.95
CA ARG A 179 12.44 14.01 -6.90
C ARG A 179 12.94 13.38 -5.61
N HIS A 180 12.07 13.20 -4.63
CA HIS A 180 12.40 12.66 -3.31
C HIS A 180 11.21 11.92 -2.72
N ILE A 181 11.46 11.12 -1.70
CA ILE A 181 10.42 10.43 -0.94
C ILE A 181 10.59 10.73 0.54
N GLN A 182 9.46 10.91 1.22
CA GLN A 182 9.37 11.01 2.67
C GLN A 182 8.31 10.03 3.15
N MET A 183 8.34 9.69 4.44
CA MET A 183 7.37 8.82 5.07
C MET A 183 6.46 9.64 5.98
N MET A 184 5.15 9.52 5.79
CA MET A 184 4.17 9.78 6.83
C MET A 184 4.16 8.58 7.76
N VAL A 185 4.72 8.77 8.94
CA VAL A 185 4.81 7.76 10.00
C VAL A 185 3.76 7.98 11.08
N GLY A 186 2.77 8.85 10.84
CA GLY A 186 1.68 9.06 11.79
C GLY A 186 0.89 10.33 11.54
N TYR A 187 -0.12 10.55 12.39
CA TYR A 187 -0.96 11.74 12.42
C TYR A 187 -1.34 12.13 13.85
N TYR A 188 -1.76 13.37 14.05
CA TYR A 188 -2.25 13.86 15.34
C TYR A 188 -3.41 14.84 15.18
N GLY A 189 -4.18 15.00 16.25
CA GLY A 189 -5.34 15.90 16.30
C GLY A 189 -6.49 15.46 15.37
N LEU A 190 -6.71 14.15 15.21
CA LEU A 190 -7.85 13.64 14.46
C LEU A 190 -9.16 13.98 15.18
N VAL A 191 -10.07 14.62 14.45
CA VAL A 191 -11.44 14.93 14.89
C VAL A 191 -12.42 14.45 13.83
N GLY A 192 -13.44 13.71 14.25
CA GLY A 192 -14.41 13.06 13.37
C GLY A 192 -14.01 11.62 12.99
N ASP A 193 -14.90 10.93 12.29
CA ASP A 193 -14.69 9.55 11.85
C ASP A 193 -14.09 9.52 10.43
N PRO A 194 -12.84 9.05 10.25
CA PRO A 194 -12.24 8.96 8.93
C PRO A 194 -12.90 7.90 8.04
N PHE A 195 -13.66 6.95 8.60
CA PHE A 195 -14.33 5.87 7.87
C PHE A 195 -15.81 6.13 7.61
N ALA A 196 -16.35 7.29 8.03
CA ALA A 196 -17.74 7.67 7.78
C ALA A 196 -18.04 7.66 6.26
N LYS A 197 -19.17 7.02 5.90
CA LYS A 197 -19.65 6.91 4.52
C LYS A 197 -21.03 7.52 4.35
N ASP A 198 -21.29 8.07 3.17
CA ASP A 198 -22.61 8.51 2.75
C ASP A 198 -23.53 7.30 2.42
N SER A 199 -24.80 7.57 2.11
CA SER A 199 -25.78 6.53 1.74
C SER A 199 -25.43 5.79 0.44
N LEU A 200 -24.46 6.28 -0.34
CA LEU A 200 -23.95 5.66 -1.55
C LEU A 200 -22.64 4.88 -1.29
N GLY A 201 -22.25 4.74 -0.03
CA GLY A 201 -21.06 3.99 0.39
C GLY A 201 -19.73 4.73 0.14
N ARG A 202 -19.77 6.02 -0.18
CA ARG A 202 -18.58 6.85 -0.45
C ARG A 202 -18.11 7.51 0.84
N TYR A 203 -16.81 7.59 1.06
CA TYR A 203 -16.27 8.28 2.23
C TYR A 203 -16.69 9.75 2.23
N THR A 204 -17.26 10.21 3.35
CA THR A 204 -17.71 11.61 3.50
C THR A 204 -16.54 12.58 3.57
N ASN A 205 -15.36 12.09 4.00
CA ASN A 205 -14.18 12.89 4.27
C ASN A 205 -14.44 14.02 5.30
N ALA A 206 -15.47 13.86 6.15
CA ALA A 206 -15.87 14.82 7.17
C ALA A 206 -15.07 14.65 8.47
N PHE A 207 -13.75 14.71 8.35
CA PHE A 207 -12.81 14.69 9.47
C PHE A 207 -11.65 15.64 9.20
N THR A 208 -10.97 16.04 10.27
CA THR A 208 -9.78 16.89 10.22
C THR A 208 -8.64 16.25 11.00
N VAL A 209 -7.42 16.64 10.67
CA VAL A 209 -6.22 16.37 11.48
C VAL A 209 -5.46 17.67 11.69
N GLU A 210 -4.80 17.81 12.83
CA GLU A 210 -3.93 18.97 13.10
C GLU A 210 -2.61 18.84 12.33
N GLY A 211 -2.11 17.62 12.13
CA GLY A 211 -0.89 17.39 11.37
C GLY A 211 -0.43 15.94 11.30
N PHE A 212 0.82 15.78 10.90
CA PHE A 212 1.45 14.50 10.56
C PHE A 212 2.81 14.37 11.21
N TYR A 213 3.22 13.15 11.50
CA TYR A 213 4.61 12.83 11.81
C TYR A 213 5.32 12.45 10.52
N LEU A 214 6.39 13.18 10.17
CA LEU A 214 7.21 12.92 8.99
C LEU A 214 8.59 12.39 9.35
N ALA A 215 9.05 11.40 8.59
CA ALA A 215 10.43 10.93 8.56
C ALA A 215 10.99 11.05 7.14
N ASP A 216 12.20 11.57 7.03
CA ASP A 216 12.95 11.79 5.80
C ASP A 216 14.25 10.97 5.88
N PRO A 217 14.52 10.07 4.91
CA PRO A 217 15.73 9.28 4.93
C PRO A 217 16.98 10.11 4.63
N LEU A 218 16.89 11.37 4.22
CA LEU A 218 18.05 12.20 3.93
C LEU A 218 18.62 12.86 5.20
N LYS A 219 19.85 12.47 5.58
CA LYS A 219 20.48 12.93 6.82
C LYS A 219 20.59 14.44 6.95
N SER A 220 20.89 15.13 5.85
CA SER A 220 21.05 16.59 5.83
C SER A 220 19.76 17.36 6.14
N GLN A 221 18.59 16.71 6.03
CA GLN A 221 17.30 17.30 6.39
C GLN A 221 16.98 17.13 7.87
N ALA A 222 17.48 16.06 8.50
CA ALA A 222 17.26 15.74 9.91
C ALA A 222 15.77 15.77 10.34
N PHE A 223 14.85 15.40 9.43
CA PHE A 223 13.44 15.20 9.75
C PHE A 223 13.25 13.73 10.12
N VAL A 224 13.27 13.43 11.41
CA VAL A 224 13.03 12.07 11.92
C VAL A 224 11.91 12.15 12.94
N ASN A 225 10.80 11.50 12.64
CA ASN A 225 9.56 11.54 13.42
C ASN A 225 9.12 12.95 13.84
N ARG A 226 9.18 13.91 12.91
CA ARG A 226 8.94 15.32 13.22
C ARG A 226 7.45 15.66 13.04
N PRO A 227 6.79 16.29 14.03
CA PRO A 227 5.44 16.78 13.86
C PRO A 227 5.43 17.97 12.90
N ILE A 228 4.56 17.90 11.90
CA ILE A 228 4.35 18.93 10.89
C ILE A 228 2.85 19.21 10.81
N ALA A 229 2.46 20.46 11.05
CA ALA A 229 1.07 20.88 10.95
C ALA A 229 0.52 20.67 9.53
N TYR A 230 -0.77 20.34 9.43
CA TYR A 230 -1.47 20.13 8.16
C TYR A 230 -1.25 21.29 7.18
N SER A 231 -1.34 22.53 7.68
CA SER A 231 -1.15 23.74 6.87
C SER A 231 0.31 23.92 6.45
N SER A 232 1.27 23.66 7.34
CA SER A 232 2.70 23.73 7.04
C SER A 232 3.08 22.73 5.95
N LEU A 233 2.62 21.49 6.02
CA LEU A 233 2.91 20.46 5.01
C LEU A 233 2.46 20.88 3.60
N LYS A 234 1.36 21.65 3.49
CA LYS A 234 0.81 22.11 2.21
C LYS A 234 1.40 23.44 1.72
N TYR A 235 1.53 24.41 2.61
CA TYR A 235 1.68 25.82 2.27
C TYR A 235 3.00 26.46 2.67
N THR A 236 3.86 25.75 3.42
CA THR A 236 5.15 26.29 3.83
C THR A 236 6.00 26.76 2.63
N THR A 237 6.90 27.70 2.87
CA THR A 237 7.98 28.06 1.93
C THR A 237 9.20 27.15 2.11
N ASP A 238 9.27 26.38 3.19
CA ASP A 238 10.32 25.39 3.41
C ASP A 238 10.12 24.16 2.51
N MET A 239 10.86 24.14 1.40
CA MET A 239 10.74 23.10 0.38
C MET A 239 11.25 21.74 0.84
N LYS A 240 11.92 21.65 2.00
CA LYS A 240 12.46 20.41 2.52
C LYS A 240 11.36 19.40 2.84
N PHE A 241 10.21 19.84 3.32
CA PHE A 241 9.10 18.96 3.71
C PHE A 241 7.76 19.35 3.07
N ARG A 242 7.70 20.38 2.22
CA ARG A 242 6.45 20.74 1.55
C ARG A 242 6.01 19.61 0.62
N TYR A 243 4.81 19.05 0.87
CA TYR A 243 4.20 18.08 -0.02
C TYR A 243 3.55 18.80 -1.21
N ARG A 244 3.98 18.43 -2.42
CA ARG A 244 3.61 19.10 -3.67
C ARG A 244 3.19 18.07 -4.72
N ALA A 245 2.46 18.54 -5.71
CA ALA A 245 2.15 17.75 -6.90
C ALA A 245 3.44 17.28 -7.59
N TYR A 246 3.41 16.05 -8.09
CA TYR A 246 4.46 15.37 -8.84
C TYR A 246 4.62 16.04 -10.21
N LEU A 247 5.87 16.27 -10.64
CA LEU A 247 6.18 16.99 -11.87
C LEU A 247 7.14 16.24 -12.81
N GLU A 248 7.62 15.06 -12.41
CA GLU A 248 8.47 14.25 -13.30
C GLU A 248 7.62 13.59 -14.41
N THR A 249 8.24 13.32 -15.56
CA THR A 249 7.60 12.75 -16.75
C THR A 249 8.45 11.65 -17.41
N ASP A 250 9.40 11.10 -16.66
CA ASP A 250 10.51 10.27 -17.09
C ASP A 250 10.24 8.76 -16.97
N SER A 251 9.02 8.37 -16.60
CA SER A 251 8.55 6.98 -16.65
C SER A 251 7.64 6.69 -17.86
N PRO A 252 8.20 6.27 -19.02
CA PRO A 252 7.43 5.96 -20.22
C PRO A 252 7.08 4.48 -20.37
N TYR A 253 7.54 3.59 -19.50
CA TYR A 253 7.45 2.14 -19.70
C TYR A 253 6.31 1.48 -18.92
N ASP A 254 6.04 0.22 -19.27
CA ASP A 254 5.13 -0.65 -18.52
C ASP A 254 5.71 -0.99 -17.16
N ASP A 255 4.87 -0.95 -16.13
CA ASP A 255 5.17 -1.62 -14.88
C ASP A 255 5.10 -3.14 -15.11
N PRO A 256 6.15 -3.92 -14.81
CA PRO A 256 6.14 -5.38 -15.02
C PRO A 256 4.97 -6.11 -14.36
N TYR A 257 4.32 -5.51 -13.37
CA TYR A 257 3.20 -6.10 -12.62
C TYR A 257 1.84 -5.43 -12.85
N THR A 258 1.79 -4.38 -13.66
CA THR A 258 0.57 -3.71 -14.14
C THR A 258 0.73 -3.43 -15.65
N PRO A 259 0.50 -4.44 -16.51
CA PRO A 259 0.63 -4.27 -17.95
C PRO A 259 -0.36 -3.22 -18.49
N GLY A 260 0.10 -2.36 -19.39
CA GLY A 260 -0.72 -1.38 -20.10
C GLY A 260 -0.18 0.04 -19.93
N VAL A 261 0.86 0.37 -20.70
CA VAL A 261 1.71 1.57 -20.55
C VAL A 261 0.88 2.79 -20.19
N VAL A 262 1.05 3.28 -18.96
CA VAL A 262 0.55 4.57 -18.52
C VAL A 262 1.76 5.46 -18.23
N PRO A 263 2.08 6.41 -19.13
CA PRO A 263 3.20 7.31 -18.89
C PRO A 263 2.98 8.14 -17.61
N ALA A 264 4.05 8.47 -16.89
CA ALA A 264 4.01 9.34 -15.70
C ALA A 264 3.19 10.64 -15.91
N ARG A 265 3.24 11.19 -17.14
CA ARG A 265 2.45 12.39 -17.53
C ARG A 265 0.94 12.20 -17.40
N ASN A 266 0.45 10.97 -17.54
CA ASN A 266 -0.97 10.63 -17.44
C ASN A 266 -1.34 10.16 -16.02
N GLU A 267 -0.41 9.50 -15.33
CA GLU A 267 -0.68 8.86 -14.04
C GLU A 267 -0.45 9.77 -12.83
N TRP A 268 0.65 10.51 -12.82
CA TRP A 268 1.15 11.22 -11.64
C TRP A 268 1.30 12.73 -11.85
N TYR A 269 1.65 13.17 -13.06
CA TYR A 269 1.96 14.58 -13.31
C TYR A 269 0.81 15.52 -12.91
N GLY A 270 1.14 16.53 -12.10
CA GLY A 270 0.19 17.49 -11.54
C GLY A 270 -0.64 16.95 -10.37
N ARG A 271 -0.35 15.74 -9.86
CA ARG A 271 -1.10 15.09 -8.77
C ARG A 271 -0.24 14.85 -7.54
N PHE A 272 -0.88 14.76 -6.38
CA PHE A 272 -0.26 14.35 -5.12
C PHE A 272 -0.17 12.82 -5.10
N VAL A 273 1.03 12.27 -5.13
CA VAL A 273 1.29 10.83 -5.23
C VAL A 273 1.69 10.25 -3.88
N LEU A 274 1.06 9.12 -3.55
CA LEU A 274 1.34 8.35 -2.36
C LEU A 274 1.65 6.90 -2.73
N VAL A 275 2.42 6.21 -1.90
CA VAL A 275 2.45 4.75 -1.85
C VAL A 275 1.82 4.33 -0.52
N VAL A 276 0.61 3.75 -0.59
CA VAL A 276 -0.29 3.57 0.57
C VAL A 276 -0.56 2.10 0.84
N PRO A 277 -0.71 1.68 2.11
CA PRO A 277 -1.18 0.35 2.43
C PRO A 277 -2.69 0.24 2.13
N LEU A 278 -3.08 -0.90 1.57
CA LEU A 278 -4.46 -1.28 1.26
C LEU A 278 -5.05 -2.23 2.33
N ARG A 279 -4.20 -2.99 3.04
CA ARG A 279 -4.56 -4.01 4.04
C ARG A 279 -3.43 -4.29 5.02
#